data_AF-A0A7K1T6J2-F1
#
_entry.id   AF-A0A7K1T6J2-F1
#
_cell.length_a   1.000
_cell.length_b   1.000
_cell.length_c   1.000
_cell.angle_alpha   90.00
_cell.angle_beta   90.00
_cell.angle_gamma   90.00
#
_symmetry.space_group_name_H-M   'P 1'
#
loop_
_entity.id
_entity.type
_entity.pdbx_description
1 polymer ?
#
loop_
_entity_poly.entity_id
_entity_poly.type
_entity_poly.pdbx_seq_one_letter_code
_entity_poly.pdbx_strand_id
1 'polypeptide(L)'
;MTLQDLWLMIKHYSRWVVLVPIICGVLAGGAGALLGMVNGSVHTAASTLTVIDPTGLVSSTSLANLVNVFAQDQAELESGGDSGVTVKTEVDSSTQSIKFEVAAPSEQASLDVANRLAERTADAAQSALVEQGTAYMEAVDEMGSQPLTEEGTYINAGATADERAAALRSCFFSVSSATKVEAGGMVSLFVKYLTIGVLGGLFLVVCSLILVDSVKRPMKSSKDIETVTDLPVWAVSDNRQAGKRLWMNIQFAAKSHIESICLLPVSGGKQMGIKEAISEAMSEEPSGDMGDSSIRIEACDSIEKSIVGARVAKEASVTIVTAVCWKDSEPALCGVLEELQLASANVVGIVLLSGEEAM
;
A
#
# COMPACT_ATOMS: atom_id res chain seq x y z
N MET A 1 -18.53 -12.38 -3.53
CA MET A 1 -17.14 -12.85 -3.61
C MET A 1 -16.76 -13.58 -2.32
N THR A 2 -16.50 -14.89 -2.41
CA THR A 2 -15.97 -15.68 -1.29
C THR A 2 -14.45 -15.52 -1.18
N LEU A 3 -13.84 -15.93 -0.05
CA LEU A 3 -12.38 -15.94 0.10
C LEU A 3 -11.69 -16.87 -0.92
N GLN A 4 -12.36 -17.95 -1.32
CA GLN A 4 -11.87 -18.87 -2.35
C GLN A 4 -11.83 -18.18 -3.73
N ASP A 5 -12.86 -17.40 -4.06
CA ASP A 5 -12.92 -16.63 -5.30
C ASP A 5 -11.82 -15.58 -5.38
N LEU A 6 -11.57 -14.88 -4.28
CA LEU A 6 -10.48 -13.92 -4.18
C LEU A 6 -9.13 -14.58 -4.41
N TRP A 7 -8.91 -15.75 -3.83
CA TRP A 7 -7.67 -16.49 -4.01
C TRP A 7 -7.47 -16.94 -5.47
N LEU A 8 -8.53 -17.42 -6.13
CA LEU A 8 -8.47 -17.78 -7.56
C LEU A 8 -8.17 -16.56 -8.43
N MET A 9 -8.81 -15.41 -8.16
CA MET A 9 -8.54 -14.15 -8.85
C MET A 9 -7.10 -13.68 -8.65
N ILE A 10 -6.56 -13.77 -7.43
CA ILE A 10 -5.17 -13.44 -7.12
C ILE A 10 -4.21 -14.37 -7.88
N LYS A 11 -4.50 -15.67 -7.94
CA LYS A 11 -3.67 -16.63 -8.68
C LYS A 11 -3.65 -16.29 -10.18
N HIS A 12 -4.82 -16.02 -10.76
CA HIS A 12 -4.96 -15.68 -12.17
C HIS A 12 -4.27 -14.34 -12.51
N TYR A 13 -4.46 -13.30 -11.68
CA TYR A 13 -3.89 -11.97 -11.87
C TYR A 13 -2.59 -11.72 -11.09
N SER A 14 -1.87 -12.78 -10.70
CA SER A 14 -0.70 -12.71 -9.79
C SER A 14 0.37 -11.72 -10.25
N ARG A 15 0.62 -11.65 -11.57
CA ARG A 15 1.56 -10.68 -12.16
C ARG A 15 1.15 -9.24 -11.85
N TRP A 16 -0.13 -8.90 -11.98
CA TRP A 16 -0.66 -7.56 -11.72
C TRP A 16 -0.71 -7.24 -10.23
N VAL A 17 -1.05 -8.23 -9.40
CA VAL A 17 -1.05 -8.11 -7.94
C VAL A 17 0.32 -7.76 -7.38
N VAL A 18 1.40 -8.20 -8.03
CA VAL A 18 2.77 -7.85 -7.62
C VAL A 18 3.24 -6.54 -8.27
N LEU A 19 2.95 -6.34 -9.55
CA LEU A 19 3.52 -5.24 -10.34
C LEU A 19 2.94 -3.87 -9.91
N VAL A 20 1.63 -3.78 -9.68
CA VAL A 20 0.97 -2.50 -9.34
C VAL A 20 1.44 -1.94 -7.99
N PRO A 21 1.53 -2.71 -6.88
CA PRO A 21 2.08 -2.21 -5.63
C PRO A 21 3.53 -1.75 -5.74
N ILE A 22 4.35 -2.43 -6.54
CA ILE A 22 5.75 -2.03 -6.78
C ILE A 22 5.80 -0.68 -7.48
N ILE A 23 5.03 -0.50 -8.55
CA ILE A 23 4.95 0.79 -9.26
C ILE A 23 4.46 1.90 -8.31
N CYS A 24 3.38 1.65 -7.57
CA CYS A 24 2.83 2.65 -6.64
C CYS A 24 3.84 3.00 -5.54
N GLY A 25 4.55 2.00 -5.01
CA GLY A 25 5.64 2.18 -4.06
C GLY A 25 6.75 3.07 -4.61
N VAL A 26 7.29 2.75 -5.79
CA VAL A 26 8.38 3.51 -6.41
C VAL A 26 7.95 4.95 -6.72
N LEU A 27 6.74 5.16 -7.24
CA LEU A 27 6.21 6.49 -7.52
C LEU A 27 6.02 7.31 -6.23
N ALA A 28 5.43 6.73 -5.19
CA ALA A 28 5.24 7.41 -3.91
C ALA A 28 6.57 7.69 -3.21
N GLY A 29 7.50 6.72 -3.20
CA GLY A 29 8.84 6.89 -2.67
C GLY A 29 9.62 7.99 -3.39
N GLY A 30 9.57 8.00 -4.73
CA GLY A 30 10.17 9.03 -5.57
C GLY A 30 9.59 10.42 -5.28
N ALA A 31 8.26 10.54 -5.17
CA ALA A 31 7.59 11.78 -4.77
C ALA A 31 8.00 12.23 -3.36
N GLY A 32 8.12 11.29 -2.41
CA GLY A 32 8.59 11.56 -1.06
C GLY A 32 10.02 12.11 -1.01
N ALA A 33 10.92 11.55 -1.84
CA ALA A 33 12.28 12.06 -1.98
C ALA A 33 12.33 13.46 -2.60
N LEU A 34 11.53 13.71 -3.65
CA LEU A 34 11.42 15.03 -4.27
C LEU A 34 10.83 16.08 -3.32
N LEU A 35 9.81 15.72 -2.52
CA LEU A 35 9.26 16.59 -1.49
C LEU A 35 10.29 16.92 -0.41
N GLY A 36 11.13 15.96 -0.02
CA GLY A 36 12.28 16.20 0.85
C GLY A 36 13.28 17.20 0.26
N MET A 37 13.49 17.16 -1.07
CA MET A 37 14.35 18.12 -1.77
C MET A 37 13.76 19.52 -1.83
N VAL A 38 12.46 19.66 -2.11
CA VAL A 38 11.80 20.95 -2.27
C VAL A 38 11.59 21.67 -0.93
N ASN A 39 11.30 20.93 0.15
CA ASN A 39 11.04 21.52 1.46
C ASN A 39 12.31 21.85 2.28
N GLY A 40 13.49 21.96 1.65
CA GLY A 40 14.71 22.40 2.33
C GLY A 40 15.30 21.43 3.37
N SER A 41 14.77 20.21 3.47
CA SER A 41 15.27 19.19 4.41
C SER A 41 16.63 18.56 4.01
N VAL A 42 17.25 19.07 2.93
CA VAL A 42 18.46 18.48 2.33
C VAL A 42 19.71 18.79 3.14
N HIS A 43 19.70 19.89 3.90
CA HIS A 43 20.85 20.33 4.67
C HIS A 43 20.44 20.65 6.10
N THR A 44 20.60 19.64 6.96
CA THR A 44 20.35 19.77 8.39
C THR A 44 21.68 19.79 9.12
N ALA A 45 21.90 20.79 9.96
CA ALA A 45 23.05 20.88 10.84
C ALA A 45 22.58 20.94 12.29
N ALA A 46 23.38 20.37 13.20
CA ALA A 46 23.10 20.42 14.62
C ALA A 46 24.28 21.01 15.39
N SER A 47 24.04 22.05 16.17
CA SER A 47 24.95 22.60 17.17
C SER A 47 24.42 22.30 18.57
N THR A 48 25.31 22.26 19.56
CA THR A 48 24.93 21.99 20.95
C THR A 48 25.48 23.08 21.85
N LEU A 49 24.63 23.67 22.67
CA LEU A 49 24.99 24.61 23.73
C LEU A 49 24.94 23.87 25.07
N THR A 50 26.06 23.76 25.77
CA THR A 50 26.13 23.18 27.11
C THR A 50 26.38 24.29 28.13
N VAL A 51 25.68 24.24 29.25
CA VAL A 51 25.83 25.21 30.33
C VAL A 51 26.47 24.54 31.53
N ILE A 52 27.49 25.19 32.08
CA ILE A 52 28.31 24.63 33.15
C ILE A 52 28.27 25.58 34.34
N ASP A 53 27.76 25.09 35.48
CA ASP A 53 27.87 25.76 36.78
C ASP A 53 29.00 25.12 37.60
N PRO A 54 30.15 25.79 37.75
CA PRO A 54 31.27 25.26 38.53
C PRO A 54 31.02 25.28 40.04
N THR A 55 30.04 26.04 40.54
CA THR A 55 29.73 26.13 41.97
C THR A 55 28.78 25.03 42.44
N GLY A 56 28.01 24.44 41.53
CA GLY A 56 26.99 23.43 41.84
C GLY A 56 25.86 23.95 42.73
N LEU A 57 25.72 25.26 42.84
CA LEU A 57 24.71 25.91 43.68
C LEU A 57 23.42 26.16 42.89
N VAL A 58 23.50 26.26 41.56
CA VAL A 58 22.36 26.50 40.69
C VAL A 58 21.74 25.18 40.24
N SER A 59 20.40 25.08 40.29
CA SER A 59 19.67 23.92 39.79
C SER A 59 19.92 23.71 38.30
N SER A 60 20.45 22.53 37.95
CA SER A 60 20.70 22.13 36.56
C SER A 60 19.45 22.20 35.68
N THR A 61 18.30 21.82 36.23
CA THR A 61 17.01 21.85 35.53
C THR A 61 16.52 23.28 35.31
N SER A 62 16.63 24.13 36.33
CA SER A 62 16.16 25.52 36.23
C SER A 62 17.01 26.31 35.25
N LEU A 63 18.31 26.05 35.24
CA LEU A 63 19.25 26.70 34.33
C LEU A 63 19.09 26.20 32.89
N ALA A 64 18.90 24.91 32.65
CA ALA A 64 18.56 24.39 31.32
C ALA A 64 17.23 24.97 30.78
N ASN A 65 16.22 25.11 31.64
CA ASN A 65 14.93 25.73 31.27
C ASN A 65 15.05 27.21 30.93
N LEU A 66 15.83 27.98 31.71
CA LEU A 66 16.09 29.39 31.42
C LEU A 66 16.72 29.56 30.04
N VAL A 67 17.76 28.77 29.74
CA VAL A 67 18.46 28.85 28.46
C VAL A 67 17.57 28.36 27.33
N ASN A 68 16.66 27.41 27.59
CA ASN A 68 15.67 26.98 26.61
C ASN A 68 14.68 28.09 26.24
N VAL A 69 14.28 28.96 27.17
CA VAL A 69 13.42 30.12 26.87
C VAL A 69 14.12 31.05 25.86
N PHE A 70 15.40 31.36 26.10
CA PHE A 70 16.19 32.16 25.15
C PHE A 70 16.40 31.42 23.82
N ALA A 71 16.63 30.11 23.85
CA ALA A 71 16.78 29.29 22.65
C ALA A 71 15.52 29.32 21.78
N GLN A 72 14.34 29.25 22.40
CA GLN A 72 13.06 29.30 21.69
C GLN A 72 12.78 30.69 21.11
N ASP A 73 13.03 31.76 21.87
CA ASP A 73 12.88 33.14 21.38
C ASP A 73 13.78 33.40 20.16
N GLN A 74 15.06 33.00 20.23
CA GLN A 74 15.98 33.13 19.09
C GLN A 74 15.58 32.22 17.91
N ALA A 75 15.06 31.02 18.17
CA ALA A 75 14.59 30.11 17.13
C ALA A 75 13.36 30.66 16.39
N GLU A 76 12.43 31.30 17.09
CA GLU A 76 11.26 31.95 16.49
C GLU A 76 11.65 33.14 15.62
N LEU A 77 12.61 33.96 16.06
CA LEU A 77 13.14 35.08 15.29
C LEU A 77 13.80 34.64 13.98
N GLU A 78 14.57 33.55 14.00
CA GLU A 78 15.24 33.02 12.80
C GLU A 78 14.27 32.23 11.88
N SER A 79 13.23 31.60 12.45
CA SER A 79 12.22 30.83 11.69
C SER A 79 11.09 31.71 11.12
N GLY A 80 10.90 32.93 11.64
CA GLY A 80 9.78 33.81 11.31
C GLY A 80 9.84 34.53 9.95
N GLY A 81 10.82 34.22 9.10
CA GLY A 81 11.01 34.83 7.77
C GLY A 81 10.67 33.89 6.60
N ASP A 82 10.47 34.46 5.41
CA ASP A 82 10.29 33.73 4.12
C ASP A 82 11.60 33.09 3.60
N SER A 83 12.51 32.74 4.52
CA SER A 83 13.90 32.34 4.25
C SER A 83 14.05 30.83 4.03
N GLY A 84 13.00 30.04 4.24
CA GLY A 84 13.04 28.58 4.14
C GLY A 84 13.89 27.91 5.23
N VAL A 85 14.13 28.60 6.36
CA VAL A 85 14.86 28.09 7.52
C VAL A 85 13.88 27.51 8.54
N THR A 86 14.14 26.30 9.03
CA THR A 86 13.37 25.67 10.11
C THR A 86 14.30 25.33 11.26
N VAL A 87 13.99 25.79 12.46
CA VAL A 87 14.77 25.52 13.67
C VAL A 87 13.97 24.61 14.60
N LYS A 88 14.63 23.59 15.16
CA LYS A 88 14.12 22.77 16.26
C LYS A 88 15.10 22.84 17.42
N THR A 89 14.58 23.02 18.63
CA THR A 89 15.37 22.99 19.87
C THR A 89 14.97 21.78 20.70
N GLU A 90 15.97 21.05 21.20
CA GLU A 90 15.79 19.90 22.08
C GLU A 90 16.62 20.10 23.35
N VAL A 91 15.98 20.03 24.51
CA VAL A 91 16.63 20.22 25.82
C VAL A 91 16.98 18.85 26.41
N ASP A 92 18.25 18.67 26.73
CA ASP A 92 18.72 17.55 27.54
C ASP A 92 19.07 18.04 28.94
N SER A 93 18.13 17.87 29.87
CA SER A 93 18.29 18.25 31.28
C SER A 93 19.35 17.43 32.01
N SER A 94 19.72 16.24 31.50
CA SER A 94 20.73 15.37 32.12
C SER A 94 22.16 15.84 31.84
N THR A 95 22.38 16.40 30.64
CA THR A 95 23.67 16.96 30.22
C THR A 95 23.72 18.49 30.29
N GLN A 96 22.66 19.14 30.77
CA GLN A 96 22.52 20.60 30.81
C GLN A 96 22.80 21.23 29.45
N SER A 97 22.29 20.59 28.40
CA SER A 97 22.56 21.00 27.03
C SER A 97 21.30 21.23 26.23
N ILE A 98 21.40 22.12 25.25
CA ILE A 98 20.35 22.43 24.29
C ILE A 98 20.92 22.17 22.91
N LYS A 99 20.25 21.32 22.15
CA LYS A 99 20.60 21.00 20.78
C LYS A 99 19.75 21.86 19.84
N PHE A 100 20.40 22.55 18.92
CA PHE A 100 19.75 23.30 17.85
C PHE A 100 19.88 22.51 16.56
N GLU A 101 18.77 22.05 16.01
CA GLU A 101 18.72 21.38 14.72
C GLU A 101 18.11 22.33 13.69
N VAL A 102 18.91 22.74 12.71
CA VAL A 102 18.54 23.75 11.71
C VAL A 102 18.53 23.12 10.33
N ALA A 103 17.38 23.23 9.65
CA ALA A 103 17.25 22.94 8.23
C ALA A 103 17.25 24.25 7.44
N ALA A 104 18.09 24.33 6.40
CA ALA A 104 18.21 25.51 5.55
C ALA A 104 18.42 25.15 4.07
N PRO A 105 18.22 26.10 3.13
CA PRO A 105 18.36 25.85 1.68
C PRO A 105 19.77 25.43 1.22
N SER A 106 20.82 25.70 2.01
CA SER A 106 22.19 25.30 1.70
C SER A 106 22.92 24.75 2.92
N GLU A 107 23.90 23.89 2.67
CA GLU A 107 24.72 23.28 3.71
C GLU A 107 25.42 24.32 4.59
N GLN A 108 26.08 25.28 3.96
CA GLN A 108 26.76 26.35 4.68
C GLN A 108 25.78 27.19 5.49
N ALA A 109 24.59 27.51 4.94
CA ALA A 109 23.57 28.25 5.67
C ALA A 109 23.07 27.48 6.90
N SER A 110 22.89 26.15 6.79
CA SER A 110 22.45 25.33 7.92
C SER A 110 23.48 25.33 9.06
N LEU A 111 24.78 25.22 8.74
CA LEU A 111 25.88 25.25 9.71
C LEU A 111 26.03 26.63 10.35
N ASP A 112 26.00 27.68 9.53
CA ASP A 112 26.17 29.06 10.00
C ASP A 112 25.01 29.49 10.91
N VAL A 113 23.76 29.16 10.54
CA VAL A 113 22.58 29.49 11.35
C VAL A 113 22.55 28.67 12.65
N ALA A 114 22.89 27.38 12.61
CA ALA A 114 22.96 26.56 13.82
C ALA A 114 24.02 27.07 14.82
N ASN A 115 25.21 27.44 14.35
CA ASN A 115 26.25 28.04 15.21
C ASN A 115 25.80 29.41 15.76
N ARG A 116 25.28 30.28 14.89
CA ARG A 116 24.81 31.62 15.27
C ARG A 116 23.72 31.57 16.33
N LEU A 117 22.78 30.62 16.24
CA LEU A 117 21.74 30.42 17.24
C LEU A 117 22.31 30.00 18.59
N ALA A 118 23.25 29.05 18.61
CA ALA A 118 23.89 28.60 19.84
C ALA A 118 24.70 29.74 20.50
N GLU A 119 25.46 30.51 19.71
CA GLU A 119 26.23 31.66 20.18
C GLU A 119 25.33 32.78 20.73
N ARG A 120 24.31 33.21 19.97
CA ARG A 120 23.38 34.25 20.45
C ARG A 120 22.61 33.83 21.70
N THR A 121 22.21 32.56 21.77
CA THR A 121 21.54 32.03 22.96
C THR A 121 22.49 32.03 24.16
N ALA A 122 23.76 31.65 23.96
CA ALA A 122 24.78 31.70 25.01
C ALA A 122 24.99 33.13 25.51
N ASP A 123 25.15 34.11 24.61
CA ASP A 123 25.36 35.51 24.96
C ASP A 123 24.16 36.10 25.71
N ALA A 124 22.94 35.84 25.23
CA ALA A 124 21.71 36.31 25.87
C ALA A 124 21.52 35.70 27.26
N ALA A 125 21.73 34.40 27.40
CA ALA A 125 21.63 33.71 28.67
C ALA A 125 22.71 34.17 29.66
N GLN A 126 23.95 34.37 29.19
CA GLN A 126 25.04 34.89 30.03
C GLN A 126 24.72 36.31 30.52
N SER A 127 24.24 37.18 29.64
CA SER A 127 23.86 38.54 30.02
C SER A 127 22.76 38.53 31.08
N ALA A 128 21.73 37.70 30.92
CA ALA A 128 20.63 37.58 31.88
C ALA A 128 21.10 37.05 33.25
N LEU A 129 22.01 36.07 33.28
CA LEU A 129 22.57 35.54 34.53
C LEU A 129 23.42 36.59 35.27
N VAL A 130 24.22 37.38 34.54
CA VAL A 130 25.03 38.46 35.11
C VAL A 130 24.15 39.59 35.66
N GLU A 131 23.10 39.95 34.93
CA GLU A 131 22.12 40.95 35.37
C GLU A 131 21.40 40.48 36.64
N GLN A 132 20.93 39.23 36.66
CA GLN A 132 20.30 38.63 37.84
C GLN A 132 21.26 38.57 39.04
N GLY A 133 22.52 38.19 38.82
CA GLY A 133 23.54 38.21 39.87
C GLY A 133 23.83 39.61 40.40
N THR A 134 23.71 40.64 39.57
CA THR A 134 23.89 42.05 39.98
C THR A 134 22.71 42.57 40.77
N ALA A 135 21.49 42.28 40.33
CA ALA A 135 20.28 42.59 41.08
C ALA A 135 20.28 41.94 42.48
N TYR A 136 20.80 40.71 42.61
CA TYR A 136 20.96 40.08 43.92
C TYR A 136 21.96 40.82 44.82
N MET A 137 23.08 41.32 44.29
CA MET A 137 24.05 42.10 45.10
C MET A 137 23.49 43.45 45.52
N GLU A 138 22.80 44.16 44.62
CA GLU A 138 22.17 45.44 44.95
C GLU A 138 21.10 45.28 46.04
N ALA A 139 20.29 44.24 45.96
CA ALA A 139 19.30 43.93 46.99
C ALA A 139 19.93 43.64 48.36
N VAL A 140 21.16 43.11 48.41
CA VAL A 140 21.89 42.83 49.65
C VAL A 140 22.49 44.08 50.26
N ASP A 141 23.05 44.94 49.42
CA ASP A 141 23.59 46.23 49.85
C ASP A 141 22.49 47.14 50.41
N GLU A 142 21.26 47.07 49.88
CA GLU A 142 20.12 47.83 50.38
C GLU A 142 19.47 47.26 51.66
N MET A 143 19.43 45.92 51.84
CA MET A 143 18.69 45.28 52.93
C MET A 143 19.55 44.85 54.13
N GLY A 144 20.88 44.91 54.01
CA GLY A 144 21.80 44.35 54.98
C GLY A 144 21.80 42.82 54.96
N SER A 145 22.90 42.20 55.40
CA SER A 145 23.22 40.77 55.31
C SER A 145 22.32 39.85 56.15
N GLN A 146 21.01 39.90 55.94
CA GLN A 146 20.06 38.91 56.41
C GLN A 146 19.96 37.78 55.38
N PRO A 147 19.92 36.51 55.82
CA PRO A 147 19.67 35.39 54.93
C PRO A 147 18.29 35.58 54.30
N LEU A 148 18.24 35.77 52.99
CA LEU A 148 17.00 35.84 52.23
C LEU A 148 16.26 34.51 52.42
N THR A 149 15.19 34.55 53.22
CA THR A 149 14.29 33.42 53.50
C THR A 149 13.32 33.15 52.36
N GLU A 150 13.38 33.92 51.27
CA GLU A 150 12.64 33.61 50.07
C GLU A 150 13.29 32.46 49.32
N GLU A 151 12.49 31.41 49.12
CA GLU A 151 12.66 30.36 48.11
C GLU A 151 12.72 31.01 46.72
N GLY A 152 13.83 31.67 46.41
CA GLY A 152 14.18 32.04 45.05
C GLY A 152 14.48 30.75 44.29
N THR A 153 13.60 30.43 43.34
CA THR A 153 13.34 29.13 42.69
C THR A 153 14.51 28.46 41.95
N TYR A 154 15.75 28.90 42.15
CA TYR A 154 16.89 28.57 41.29
C TYR A 154 18.17 28.13 42.03
N ILE A 155 18.34 28.45 43.32
CA ILE A 155 19.59 28.22 44.06
C ILE A 155 19.30 27.49 45.38
N ASN A 156 20.18 26.55 45.77
CA ASN A 156 20.02 25.75 46.99
C ASN A 156 19.74 26.60 48.24
N ALA A 157 18.76 26.17 49.04
CA ALA A 157 18.39 26.83 50.29
C ALA A 157 19.59 26.85 51.26
N GLY A 158 20.01 28.04 51.68
CA GLY A 158 21.14 28.25 52.61
C GLY A 158 22.33 29.03 52.05
N ALA A 159 22.42 29.26 50.73
CA ALA A 159 23.45 30.13 50.16
C ALA A 159 23.20 31.60 50.51
N THR A 160 24.23 32.30 50.98
CA THR A 160 24.24 33.75 51.13
C THR A 160 24.04 34.42 49.78
N ALA A 161 23.54 35.64 49.77
CA ALA A 161 23.24 36.32 48.52
C ALA A 161 24.52 36.68 47.71
N ASP A 162 25.67 36.82 48.38
CA ASP A 162 26.98 36.89 47.72
C ASP A 162 27.33 35.58 47.01
N GLU A 163 27.11 34.43 47.65
CA GLU A 163 27.31 33.10 47.05
C GLU A 163 26.34 32.87 45.89
N ARG A 164 25.10 33.36 45.99
CA ARG A 164 24.10 33.31 44.90
C ARG A 164 24.53 34.15 43.69
N ALA A 165 25.00 35.37 43.93
CA ALA A 165 25.48 36.26 42.89
C ALA A 165 26.77 35.74 42.23
N ALA A 166 27.67 35.16 43.02
CA ALA A 166 28.89 34.53 42.51
C ALA A 166 28.56 33.28 41.68
N ALA A 167 27.63 32.43 42.13
CA ALA A 167 27.19 31.24 41.41
C ALA A 167 26.64 31.59 40.02
N LEU A 168 25.69 32.53 39.93
CA LEU A 168 25.10 32.97 38.66
C LEU A 168 26.15 33.57 37.70
N ARG A 169 27.09 34.37 38.22
CA ARG A 169 28.16 34.96 37.40
C ARG A 169 29.24 33.95 36.99
N SER A 170 29.38 32.86 37.74
CA SER A 170 30.38 31.82 37.47
C SER A 170 29.92 30.80 36.42
N CYS A 171 28.64 30.79 36.07
CA CYS A 171 28.13 29.96 34.99
C CYS A 171 28.77 30.37 33.65
N PHE A 172 29.26 29.38 32.90
CA PHE A 172 29.78 29.61 31.56
C PHE A 172 29.16 28.65 30.55
N PHE A 173 29.20 29.07 29.30
CA PHE A 173 28.53 28.41 28.18
C PHE A 173 29.59 27.85 27.23
N SER A 174 29.40 26.60 26.82
CA SER A 174 30.25 25.92 25.85
C SER A 174 29.42 25.60 24.60
N VAL A 175 29.84 26.13 23.46
CA VAL A 175 29.20 25.85 22.16
C VAL A 175 30.00 24.76 21.44
N SER A 176 29.37 23.61 21.22
CA SER A 176 29.86 22.61 20.29
C SER A 176 29.43 22.98 18.87
N SER A 177 30.42 23.15 18.00
CA SER A 177 30.23 23.60 16.62
C SER A 177 29.30 22.68 15.84
N ALA A 178 28.52 23.29 14.96
CA ALA A 178 27.54 22.62 14.15
C ALA A 178 28.18 21.52 13.30
N THR A 179 27.61 20.32 13.35
CA THR A 179 27.99 19.21 12.49
C THR A 179 26.84 18.86 11.57
N LYS A 180 27.15 18.32 10.38
CA LYS A 180 26.11 17.82 9.48
C LYS A 180 25.38 16.68 10.17
N VAL A 181 24.05 16.76 10.20
CA VAL A 181 23.25 15.60 10.53
C VAL A 181 23.30 14.69 9.30
N GLU A 182 23.88 13.49 9.45
CA GLU A 182 23.89 12.51 8.36
C GLU A 182 22.46 12.32 7.83
N ALA A 183 22.33 12.16 6.52
CA ALA A 183 21.11 12.24 5.72
C ALA A 183 20.05 11.14 6.00
N GLY A 184 19.76 10.87 7.27
CA GLY A 184 18.66 10.03 7.73
C GLY A 184 17.31 10.57 7.28
N GLY A 185 17.17 11.87 6.99
CA GLY A 185 15.91 12.48 6.56
C GLY A 185 15.42 11.99 5.19
N MET A 186 16.30 11.98 4.17
CA MET A 186 15.89 11.64 2.80
C MET A 186 15.57 10.15 2.62
N VAL A 187 16.40 9.28 3.19
CA VAL A 187 16.18 7.82 3.15
C VAL A 187 14.96 7.43 3.98
N SER A 188 14.76 8.05 5.15
CA SER A 188 13.58 7.83 5.99
C SER A 188 12.29 8.27 5.29
N LEU A 189 12.28 9.44 4.64
CA LEU A 189 11.13 9.90 3.85
C LEU A 189 10.85 8.96 2.67
N PHE A 190 11.88 8.56 1.92
CA PHE A 190 11.72 7.61 0.83
C PHE A 190 11.09 6.30 1.32
N VAL A 191 11.62 5.70 2.39
CA VAL A 191 11.10 4.44 2.94
C VAL A 191 9.67 4.60 3.49
N LYS A 192 9.37 5.72 4.15
CA LYS A 192 8.03 6.04 4.65
C LYS A 192 7.01 6.14 3.52
N TYR A 193 7.33 6.85 2.44
CA TYR A 193 6.40 6.98 1.31
C TYR A 193 6.37 5.74 0.42
N LEU A 194 7.46 5.00 0.31
CA LEU A 194 7.51 3.69 -0.36
C LEU A 194 6.52 2.71 0.29
N THR A 195 6.54 2.59 1.62
CA THR A 195 5.63 1.68 2.35
C THR A 195 4.17 2.09 2.18
N ILE A 196 3.86 3.39 2.29
CA ILE A 196 2.50 3.91 2.04
C ILE A 196 2.07 3.61 0.60
N GLY A 197 2.95 3.80 -0.38
CA GLY A 197 2.67 3.53 -1.80
C GLY A 197 2.41 2.05 -2.07
N VAL A 198 3.16 1.13 -1.44
CA VAL A 198 2.93 -0.31 -1.57
C VAL A 198 1.58 -0.71 -0.96
N LEU A 199 1.25 -0.22 0.24
CA LEU A 199 -0.04 -0.50 0.88
C LEU A 199 -1.20 0.05 0.05
N GLY A 200 -1.09 1.29 -0.43
CA GLY A 200 -2.09 1.91 -1.30
C GLY A 200 -2.26 1.16 -2.62
N GLY A 201 -1.15 0.76 -3.25
CA GLY A 201 -1.17 -0.03 -4.48
C GLY A 201 -1.81 -1.41 -4.29
N LEU A 202 -1.54 -2.10 -3.18
CA LEU A 202 -2.17 -3.38 -2.85
C LEU A 202 -3.69 -3.21 -2.69
N PHE A 203 -4.12 -2.19 -1.97
CA PHE A 203 -5.54 -1.88 -1.79
C PHE A 203 -6.24 -1.60 -3.12
N LEU A 204 -5.62 -0.81 -4.00
CA LEU A 204 -6.16 -0.50 -5.32
C LEU A 204 -6.32 -1.75 -6.20
N VAL A 205 -5.36 -2.68 -6.17
CA VAL A 205 -5.48 -3.93 -6.92
C VAL A 205 -6.63 -4.77 -6.37
N VAL A 206 -6.72 -4.94 -5.05
CA VAL A 206 -7.80 -5.73 -4.45
C VAL A 206 -9.16 -5.13 -4.79
N CYS A 207 -9.32 -3.81 -4.69
CA CYS A 207 -10.54 -3.13 -5.09
C CYS A 207 -10.86 -3.34 -6.58
N SER A 208 -9.85 -3.26 -7.44
CA SER A 208 -10.01 -3.50 -8.88
C SER A 208 -10.46 -4.94 -9.17
N LEU A 209 -9.89 -5.93 -8.48
CA LEU A 209 -10.30 -7.34 -8.62
C LEU A 209 -11.75 -7.56 -8.16
N ILE A 210 -12.17 -6.92 -7.06
CA ILE A 210 -13.56 -6.98 -6.59
C ILE A 210 -14.52 -6.34 -7.60
N LEU A 211 -14.12 -5.23 -8.23
CA LEU A 211 -14.92 -4.59 -9.28
C LEU A 211 -15.03 -5.48 -10.52
N VAL A 212 -13.93 -6.10 -10.95
CA VAL A 212 -13.94 -7.05 -12.07
C VAL A 212 -14.86 -8.24 -11.75
N ASP A 213 -14.77 -8.78 -10.54
CA ASP A 213 -15.66 -9.87 -10.09
C ASP A 213 -17.14 -9.44 -10.13
N SER A 214 -17.45 -8.25 -9.60
CA SER A 214 -18.82 -7.76 -9.47
C SER A 214 -19.46 -7.42 -10.82
N VAL A 215 -18.68 -6.85 -11.74
CA VAL A 215 -19.17 -6.38 -13.05
C VAL A 215 -19.11 -7.49 -14.09
N LYS A 216 -17.95 -8.16 -14.23
CA LYS A 216 -17.75 -9.15 -15.28
C LYS A 216 -18.27 -10.53 -14.87
N ARG A 217 -18.31 -10.86 -13.57
CA ARG A 217 -18.67 -12.20 -13.05
C ARG A 217 -18.07 -13.32 -13.89
N PRO A 218 -16.73 -13.39 -13.99
CA PRO A 218 -16.07 -14.39 -14.81
C PRO A 218 -16.35 -15.78 -14.25
N MET A 219 -16.54 -16.76 -15.13
CA MET A 219 -16.61 -18.17 -14.72
C MET A 219 -15.24 -18.66 -14.30
N LYS A 220 -15.08 -19.05 -13.03
CA LYS A 220 -13.81 -19.51 -12.46
C LYS A 220 -13.80 -21.03 -12.31
N SER A 221 -14.96 -21.61 -12.05
CA SER A 221 -15.14 -23.03 -11.78
C SER A 221 -16.53 -23.53 -12.18
N SER A 222 -16.73 -24.85 -12.20
CA SER A 222 -18.05 -25.45 -12.49
C SER A 222 -19.13 -24.97 -11.53
N LYS A 223 -18.77 -24.66 -10.27
CA LYS A 223 -19.69 -24.16 -9.25
C LYS A 223 -20.38 -22.87 -9.67
N ASP A 224 -19.67 -21.97 -10.36
CA ASP A 224 -20.24 -20.70 -10.80
C ASP A 224 -21.38 -20.94 -11.81
N ILE A 225 -21.23 -21.97 -12.66
CA ILE A 225 -22.24 -22.39 -13.63
C ILE A 225 -23.40 -23.12 -12.92
N GLU A 226 -23.08 -24.04 -11.99
CA GLU A 226 -24.08 -24.78 -11.21
C GLU A 226 -24.98 -23.86 -10.38
N THR A 227 -24.55 -22.63 -10.06
CA THR A 227 -25.41 -21.66 -9.35
C THR A 227 -26.46 -20.99 -10.23
N VAL A 228 -26.25 -20.96 -11.55
CA VAL A 228 -27.12 -20.26 -12.51
C VAL A 228 -27.95 -21.21 -13.38
N THR A 229 -27.64 -22.51 -13.36
CA THR A 229 -28.38 -23.51 -14.13
C THR A 229 -28.37 -24.89 -13.46
N ASP A 230 -29.47 -25.62 -13.65
CA ASP A 230 -29.61 -27.01 -13.19
C ASP A 230 -29.04 -28.03 -14.19
N LEU A 231 -28.46 -27.56 -15.30
CA LEU A 231 -27.85 -28.42 -16.31
C LEU A 231 -26.55 -29.06 -15.78
N PRO A 232 -26.25 -30.32 -16.15
CA PRO A 232 -25.01 -30.96 -15.74
C PRO A 232 -23.81 -30.23 -16.34
N VAL A 233 -22.81 -29.95 -15.50
CA VAL A 233 -21.56 -29.29 -15.90
C VAL A 233 -20.44 -30.31 -15.94
N TRP A 234 -19.80 -30.46 -17.11
CA TRP A 234 -18.67 -31.36 -17.31
C TRP A 234 -17.39 -30.54 -17.48
N ALA A 235 -16.55 -30.56 -16.45
CA ALA A 235 -15.21 -29.99 -16.54
C ALA A 235 -14.30 -30.91 -17.35
N VAL A 236 -13.79 -30.39 -18.47
CA VAL A 236 -12.79 -31.09 -19.29
C VAL A 236 -11.41 -30.73 -18.76
N SER A 237 -10.61 -31.75 -18.50
CA SER A 237 -9.20 -31.66 -18.10
C SER A 237 -8.36 -32.33 -19.18
N ASP A 238 -7.10 -31.89 -19.38
CA ASP A 238 -6.12 -32.30 -20.43
C ASP A 238 -5.78 -33.81 -20.56
N ASN A 239 -6.58 -34.71 -19.99
CA ASN A 239 -6.34 -36.14 -20.05
C ASN A 239 -6.85 -36.72 -21.38
N ARG A 240 -6.05 -37.63 -21.97
CA ARG A 240 -6.37 -38.42 -23.18
C ARG A 240 -7.71 -39.18 -23.11
N GLN A 241 -8.28 -39.34 -21.91
CA GLN A 241 -9.60 -39.95 -21.69
C GLN A 241 -10.77 -38.95 -21.65
N ALA A 242 -10.51 -37.65 -21.75
CA ALA A 242 -11.52 -36.61 -21.61
C ALA A 242 -12.61 -36.69 -22.68
N GLY A 243 -12.24 -36.97 -23.93
CA GLY A 243 -13.19 -37.20 -25.03
C GLY A 243 -14.14 -38.37 -24.75
N LYS A 244 -13.62 -39.51 -24.25
CA LYS A 244 -14.43 -40.69 -23.90
C LYS A 244 -15.39 -40.43 -22.75
N ARG A 245 -14.91 -39.76 -21.70
CA ARG A 245 -15.76 -39.40 -20.55
C ARG A 245 -16.85 -38.43 -20.96
N LEU A 246 -16.51 -37.44 -21.79
CA LEU A 246 -17.46 -36.50 -22.32
C LEU A 246 -18.51 -37.22 -23.19
N TRP A 247 -18.08 -38.12 -24.08
CA TRP A 247 -18.99 -38.91 -24.91
C TRP A 247 -19.97 -39.75 -24.08
N MET A 248 -19.48 -40.50 -23.09
CA MET A 248 -20.34 -41.27 -22.18
C MET A 248 -21.31 -40.38 -21.41
N ASN A 249 -20.86 -39.24 -20.91
CA ASN A 249 -21.73 -38.30 -20.20
C ASN A 249 -22.85 -37.74 -21.09
N ILE A 250 -22.55 -37.47 -22.37
CA ILE A 250 -23.55 -37.05 -23.35
C ILE A 250 -24.59 -38.17 -23.56
N GLN A 251 -24.14 -39.41 -23.74
CA GLN A 251 -25.04 -40.56 -23.87
C GLN A 251 -25.93 -40.74 -22.62
N PHE A 252 -25.37 -40.58 -21.41
CA PHE A 252 -26.14 -40.71 -20.18
C PHE A 252 -27.13 -39.55 -19.95
N ALA A 253 -26.82 -38.36 -20.43
CA ALA A 253 -27.70 -37.19 -20.33
C ALA A 253 -28.79 -37.19 -21.43
N ALA A 254 -28.53 -37.82 -22.57
CA ALA A 254 -29.49 -37.92 -23.65
C ALA A 254 -30.69 -38.80 -23.26
N LYS A 255 -31.90 -38.25 -23.41
CA LYS A 255 -33.17 -38.96 -23.12
C LYS A 255 -33.68 -39.77 -24.31
N SER A 256 -33.03 -39.63 -25.47
CA SER A 256 -33.44 -40.21 -26.75
C SER A 256 -32.21 -40.63 -27.55
N HIS A 257 -32.44 -41.36 -28.65
CA HIS A 257 -31.40 -41.68 -29.62
C HIS A 257 -30.73 -40.39 -30.14
N ILE A 258 -29.40 -40.41 -30.24
CA ILE A 258 -28.59 -39.26 -30.67
C ILE A 258 -28.31 -39.42 -32.16
N GLU A 259 -28.90 -38.56 -32.99
CA GLU A 259 -28.61 -38.52 -34.44
C GLU A 259 -27.69 -37.35 -34.79
N SER A 260 -27.81 -36.24 -34.06
CA SER A 260 -27.00 -35.04 -34.25
C SER A 260 -26.67 -34.32 -32.94
N ILE A 261 -25.47 -33.75 -32.88
CA ILE A 261 -24.93 -33.00 -31.75
C ILE A 261 -24.55 -31.60 -32.22
N CYS A 262 -25.14 -30.58 -31.61
CA CYS A 262 -24.75 -29.18 -31.78
C CYS A 262 -23.80 -28.77 -30.66
N LEU A 263 -22.59 -28.34 -31.01
CA LEU A 263 -21.64 -27.71 -30.09
C LEU A 263 -21.73 -26.19 -30.25
N LEU A 264 -22.16 -25.50 -29.19
CA LEU A 264 -22.36 -24.05 -29.22
C LEU A 264 -21.55 -23.35 -28.13
N PRO A 265 -20.60 -22.49 -28.48
CA PRO A 265 -19.82 -21.74 -27.50
C PRO A 265 -20.61 -20.56 -26.93
N VAL A 266 -20.39 -20.28 -25.63
CA VAL A 266 -20.90 -19.08 -24.97
C VAL A 266 -20.34 -17.84 -25.67
N SER A 267 -19.02 -17.79 -25.87
CA SER A 267 -18.37 -16.74 -26.66
C SER A 267 -17.29 -17.29 -27.60
N GLY A 268 -17.03 -16.56 -28.68
CA GLY A 268 -15.95 -16.88 -29.62
C GLY A 268 -16.41 -17.75 -30.80
N GLY A 269 -15.49 -18.56 -31.32
CA GLY A 269 -15.68 -19.35 -32.53
C GLY A 269 -15.83 -20.85 -32.26
N LYS A 270 -16.00 -21.61 -33.35
CA LYS A 270 -16.19 -23.06 -33.36
C LYS A 270 -15.16 -23.81 -32.51
N GLN A 271 -15.65 -24.67 -31.62
CA GLN A 271 -14.81 -25.52 -30.76
C GLN A 271 -14.43 -26.82 -31.48
N MET A 272 -13.46 -26.74 -32.39
CA MET A 272 -13.02 -27.88 -33.21
C MET A 272 -12.34 -28.98 -32.40
N GLY A 273 -11.56 -28.63 -31.37
CA GLY A 273 -10.90 -29.63 -30.52
C GLY A 273 -11.88 -30.56 -29.78
N ILE A 274 -13.01 -30.02 -29.31
CA ILE A 274 -14.07 -30.84 -28.67
C ILE A 274 -14.75 -31.73 -29.69
N LYS A 275 -15.05 -31.19 -30.88
CA LYS A 275 -15.63 -31.97 -31.98
C LYS A 275 -14.74 -33.17 -32.31
N GLU A 276 -13.44 -32.94 -32.45
CA GLU A 276 -12.46 -33.99 -32.74
C GLU A 276 -12.37 -35.01 -31.60
N ALA A 277 -12.30 -34.55 -30.34
CA ALA A 277 -12.23 -35.44 -29.18
C ALA A 277 -13.46 -36.35 -29.03
N ILE A 278 -14.66 -35.85 -29.32
CA ILE A 278 -15.88 -36.67 -29.32
C ILE A 278 -15.89 -37.62 -30.53
N SER A 279 -15.45 -37.15 -31.71
CA SER A 279 -15.38 -37.98 -32.93
C SER A 279 -14.42 -39.15 -32.80
N GLU A 280 -13.25 -38.92 -32.20
CA GLU A 280 -12.28 -39.95 -31.87
C GLU A 280 -12.86 -40.95 -30.85
N ALA A 281 -13.51 -40.45 -29.80
CA ALA A 281 -14.14 -41.30 -28.78
C ALA A 281 -15.24 -42.22 -29.34
N MET A 282 -16.06 -41.71 -30.27
CA MET A 282 -17.09 -42.51 -30.96
C MET A 282 -16.48 -43.61 -31.84
N SER A 283 -15.34 -43.34 -32.46
CA SER A 283 -14.69 -44.27 -33.41
C SER A 283 -14.03 -45.46 -32.70
N GLU A 284 -13.71 -45.32 -31.41
CA GLU A 284 -13.08 -46.37 -30.60
C GLU A 284 -14.07 -47.29 -29.87
N GLU A 285 -15.39 -47.05 -29.97
CA GLU A 285 -16.37 -47.96 -29.38
C GLU A 285 -16.43 -49.30 -30.14
N PRO A 286 -16.45 -50.45 -29.44
CA PRO A 286 -16.53 -51.75 -30.08
C PRO A 286 -17.87 -51.88 -30.81
N SER A 287 -17.81 -51.91 -32.14
CA SER A 287 -18.96 -52.02 -33.03
C SER A 287 -19.70 -53.35 -32.83
N GLY A 288 -20.71 -53.32 -31.96
CA GLY A 288 -21.72 -54.37 -31.88
C GLY A 288 -22.84 -54.07 -32.87
N ASP A 289 -22.78 -54.70 -34.06
CA ASP A 289 -23.86 -54.96 -35.04
C ASP A 289 -25.04 -53.95 -35.14
N MET A 290 -24.78 -52.63 -35.00
CA MET A 290 -25.72 -51.58 -35.34
C MET A 290 -25.19 -50.81 -36.54
N GLY A 291 -26.00 -50.80 -37.61
CA GLY A 291 -25.67 -50.21 -38.88
C GLY A 291 -25.30 -48.72 -38.81
N ASP A 292 -24.31 -48.39 -39.64
CA ASP A 292 -23.90 -47.15 -40.34
C ASP A 292 -24.64 -45.81 -40.08
N SER A 293 -25.11 -45.56 -38.87
CA SER A 293 -25.69 -44.29 -38.45
C SER A 293 -24.61 -43.41 -37.84
N SER A 294 -23.80 -42.79 -38.70
CA SER A 294 -22.82 -41.79 -38.27
C SER A 294 -23.52 -40.59 -37.62
N ILE A 295 -23.27 -40.39 -36.33
CA ILE A 295 -23.78 -39.25 -35.56
C ILE A 295 -23.14 -37.96 -36.11
N ARG A 296 -23.97 -36.97 -36.45
CA ARG A 296 -23.48 -35.70 -37.03
C ARG A 296 -23.11 -34.70 -35.94
N ILE A 297 -21.84 -34.32 -35.86
CA ILE A 297 -21.39 -33.26 -34.93
C ILE A 297 -21.15 -31.94 -35.67
N GLU A 298 -21.95 -30.94 -35.32
CA GLU A 298 -21.87 -29.59 -35.87
C GLU A 298 -21.31 -28.61 -34.83
N ALA A 299 -20.12 -28.06 -35.12
CA ALA A 299 -19.52 -27.01 -34.32
C ALA A 299 -19.96 -25.65 -34.87
N CYS A 300 -20.66 -24.89 -34.02
CA CYS A 300 -21.22 -23.59 -34.35
C CYS A 300 -20.36 -22.45 -33.79
N ASP A 301 -20.52 -21.26 -34.36
CA ASP A 301 -20.04 -20.03 -33.74
C ASP A 301 -20.99 -19.60 -32.61
N SER A 302 -20.51 -18.77 -31.69
CA SER A 302 -21.36 -18.22 -30.62
C SER A 302 -22.55 -17.45 -31.19
N ILE A 303 -23.65 -17.43 -30.44
CA ILE A 303 -24.89 -16.74 -30.85
C ILE A 303 -24.63 -15.26 -31.13
N GLU A 304 -23.74 -14.63 -30.37
CA GLU A 304 -23.31 -13.24 -30.57
C GLU A 304 -22.74 -12.99 -31.98
N LYS A 305 -22.05 -13.98 -32.56
CA LYS A 305 -21.48 -13.87 -33.91
C LYS A 305 -22.46 -14.31 -34.98
N SER A 306 -23.29 -15.32 -34.71
CA SER A 306 -24.23 -15.87 -35.68
C SER A 306 -25.40 -16.60 -35.02
N ILE A 307 -26.62 -16.18 -35.35
CA ILE A 307 -27.86 -16.84 -34.91
C ILE A 307 -28.04 -18.25 -35.52
N VAL A 308 -27.23 -18.61 -36.53
CA VAL A 308 -27.27 -19.94 -37.16
C VAL A 308 -27.07 -21.03 -36.12
N GLY A 309 -26.24 -20.80 -35.11
CA GLY A 309 -26.03 -21.75 -34.01
C GLY A 309 -27.31 -22.10 -33.25
N ALA A 310 -28.19 -21.12 -33.01
CA ALA A 310 -29.48 -21.35 -32.35
C ALA A 310 -30.44 -22.16 -33.24
N ARG A 311 -30.40 -21.95 -34.56
CA ARG A 311 -31.18 -22.77 -35.52
C ARG A 311 -30.68 -24.22 -35.54
N VAL A 312 -29.37 -24.41 -35.63
CA VAL A 312 -28.76 -25.75 -35.61
C VAL A 312 -29.07 -26.46 -34.29
N ALA A 313 -29.00 -25.75 -33.17
CA ALA A 313 -29.35 -26.29 -31.85
C ALA A 313 -30.82 -26.74 -31.73
N LYS A 314 -31.74 -26.05 -32.41
CA LYS A 314 -33.16 -26.44 -32.48
C LYS A 314 -33.38 -27.75 -33.24
N GLU A 315 -32.62 -27.96 -34.32
CA GLU A 315 -32.74 -29.14 -35.19
C GLU A 315 -31.90 -30.33 -34.67
N ALA A 316 -30.95 -30.06 -33.77
CA ALA A 316 -30.08 -31.08 -33.20
C ALA A 316 -30.81 -31.99 -32.20
N SER A 317 -30.48 -33.28 -32.21
CA SER A 317 -30.97 -34.21 -31.18
C SER A 317 -30.47 -33.81 -29.79
N VAL A 318 -29.25 -33.29 -29.73
CA VAL A 318 -28.57 -32.88 -28.50
C VAL A 318 -27.81 -31.58 -28.74
N THR A 319 -27.95 -30.61 -27.84
CA THR A 319 -27.15 -29.39 -27.80
C THR A 319 -26.28 -29.36 -26.56
N ILE A 320 -25.00 -29.05 -26.76
CA ILE A 320 -24.01 -28.89 -25.70
C ILE A 320 -23.48 -27.47 -25.77
N VAL A 321 -23.58 -26.74 -24.65
CA VAL A 321 -23.01 -25.40 -24.54
C VAL A 321 -21.59 -25.50 -24.03
N THR A 322 -20.63 -24.83 -24.66
CA THR A 322 -19.23 -24.84 -24.23
C THR A 322 -18.86 -23.49 -23.65
N ALA A 323 -18.35 -23.47 -22.42
CA ALA A 323 -17.89 -22.29 -21.72
C ALA A 323 -16.40 -22.39 -21.39
N VAL A 324 -15.70 -21.27 -21.34
CA VAL A 324 -14.26 -21.17 -21.12
C VAL A 324 -13.99 -20.38 -19.85
N CYS A 325 -13.25 -21.00 -18.91
CA CYS A 325 -12.84 -20.36 -17.67
C CYS A 325 -12.15 -19.01 -17.93
N TRP A 326 -12.45 -17.99 -17.11
CA TRP A 326 -11.90 -16.62 -17.13
C TRP A 326 -12.26 -15.76 -18.36
N LYS A 327 -12.64 -16.40 -19.47
CA LYS A 327 -13.07 -15.74 -20.70
C LYS A 327 -14.56 -15.45 -20.66
N ASP A 328 -15.37 -16.48 -20.40
CA ASP A 328 -16.83 -16.38 -20.36
C ASP A 328 -17.33 -15.89 -18.99
N SER A 329 -18.56 -15.39 -18.99
CA SER A 329 -19.20 -14.78 -17.83
C SER A 329 -20.58 -15.37 -17.57
N GLU A 330 -21.01 -15.37 -16.30
CA GLU A 330 -22.35 -15.84 -15.92
C GLU A 330 -23.46 -15.16 -16.74
N PRO A 331 -23.47 -13.82 -16.94
CA PRO A 331 -24.54 -13.18 -17.70
C PRO A 331 -24.56 -13.59 -19.18
N ALA A 332 -23.38 -13.79 -19.79
CA ALA A 332 -23.29 -14.24 -21.18
C ALA A 332 -23.85 -15.65 -21.36
N LEU A 333 -23.55 -16.56 -20.42
CA LEU A 333 -24.13 -17.89 -20.44
C LEU A 333 -25.64 -17.87 -20.24
N CYS A 334 -26.14 -17.08 -19.29
CA CYS A 334 -27.59 -16.95 -19.07
C CYS A 334 -28.28 -16.47 -20.35
N GLY A 335 -27.74 -15.44 -21.01
CA GLY A 335 -28.28 -14.95 -22.28
C GLY A 335 -28.28 -16.03 -23.38
N VAL A 336 -27.20 -16.82 -23.50
CA VAL A 336 -27.15 -17.93 -24.47
C VAL A 336 -28.18 -19.01 -24.14
N LEU A 337 -28.35 -19.37 -22.87
CA LEU A 337 -29.34 -20.37 -22.45
C LEU A 337 -30.78 -19.87 -22.67
N GLU A 338 -31.06 -18.60 -22.42
CA GLU A 338 -32.35 -17.97 -22.71
C GLU A 338 -32.67 -18.01 -24.21
N GLU A 339 -31.70 -17.67 -25.07
CA GLU A 339 -31.86 -17.75 -26.53
C GLU A 339 -32.10 -19.19 -27.02
N LEU A 340 -31.40 -20.16 -26.44
CA LEU A 340 -31.61 -21.58 -26.74
C LEU A 340 -32.98 -22.09 -26.26
N GLN A 341 -33.44 -21.61 -25.11
CA GLN A 341 -34.77 -21.89 -24.61
C GLN A 341 -35.84 -21.30 -25.55
N LEU A 342 -35.66 -20.06 -26.04
CA LEU A 342 -36.52 -19.43 -27.04
C LEU A 342 -36.54 -20.23 -28.35
N ALA A 343 -35.39 -20.75 -28.77
CA ALA A 343 -35.28 -21.62 -29.94
C ALA A 343 -35.89 -23.02 -29.73
N SER A 344 -36.24 -23.39 -28.49
CA SER A 344 -36.67 -24.73 -28.10
C SER A 344 -35.61 -25.80 -28.39
N ALA A 345 -34.34 -25.46 -28.21
CA ALA A 345 -33.21 -26.38 -28.38
C ALA A 345 -33.12 -27.38 -27.22
N ASN A 346 -32.70 -28.63 -27.51
CA ASN A 346 -32.52 -29.66 -26.50
C ASN A 346 -31.12 -29.55 -25.84
N VAL A 347 -30.96 -28.63 -24.90
CA VAL A 347 -29.70 -28.46 -24.16
C VAL A 347 -29.58 -29.53 -23.08
N VAL A 348 -28.57 -30.39 -23.18
CA VAL A 348 -28.40 -31.52 -22.25
C VAL A 348 -27.32 -31.29 -21.19
N GLY A 349 -26.42 -30.33 -21.40
CA GLY A 349 -25.32 -30.06 -20.48
C GLY A 349 -24.36 -28.98 -20.98
N ILE A 350 -23.46 -28.59 -20.09
CA ILE A 350 -22.46 -27.55 -20.32
C ILE A 350 -21.07 -28.14 -20.14
N VAL A 351 -20.20 -27.90 -21.11
CA VAL A 351 -18.79 -28.28 -21.05
C VAL A 351 -17.99 -27.06 -20.60
N LEU A 352 -17.26 -27.18 -19.50
CA LEU A 352 -16.35 -26.13 -19.03
C LEU A 352 -14.90 -26.47 -19.42
N LEU A 353 -14.33 -25.61 -20.25
CA LEU A 353 -12.97 -25.70 -20.76
C LEU A 353 -12.00 -24.88 -19.91
N SER A 354 -10.78 -25.38 -19.79
CA SER A 354 -9.69 -24.59 -19.22
C SER A 354 -9.28 -23.50 -20.20
N GLY A 355 -8.87 -22.31 -19.71
CA GLY A 355 -8.59 -21.14 -20.55
C GLY A 355 -7.49 -21.32 -21.61
N GLU A 356 -6.74 -22.42 -21.57
CA GLU A 356 -5.72 -22.82 -22.53
C GLU A 356 -6.29 -23.63 -23.73
N GLU A 357 -7.47 -24.24 -23.58
CA GLU A 357 -8.10 -25.14 -24.57
C GLU A 357 -8.97 -24.41 -25.62
N ALA A 358 -9.06 -23.08 -25.55
CA ALA A 358 -9.89 -22.27 -26.46
C ALA A 358 -9.15 -21.73 -27.70
N MET A 359 -7.93 -22.23 -27.97
CA MET A 359 -7.11 -21.87 -29.14
C MET A 359 -7.08 -22.98 -30.18
#